data_AF-A0A0D6KKK5-F1
#
_entry.id   AF-A0A0D6KKK5-F1
#
_cell.length_a   1.000
_cell.length_b   1.000
_cell.length_c   1.000
_cell.angle_alpha   90.00
_cell.angle_beta   90.00
_cell.angle_gamma   90.00
#
_symmetry.space_group_name_H-M   'P 1'
#
loop_
_entity.id
_entity.type
_entity.pdbx_description
1 polymer ?
#
loop_
_entity_poly.entity_id
_entity_poly.type
_entity_poly.pdbx_seq_one_letter_code
_entity_poly.pdbx_strand_id
1 'polypeptide(L)'
;MLGPSGSGKTVFLASMYKKLSTQGEHGFFLEVDGAEKRKRLNNIYTQIAVDEKWPKGTTYSEISEWTFTCRVQTENLPIYSACKFAYLDYAGGRLT
;
A
#
# COMPACT_ATOMS: atom_id res chain seq x y z
N MET A 1 -5.67 6.63 -4.72
CA MET A 1 -6.24 7.69 -3.86
C MET A 1 -5.87 9.05 -4.42
N LEU A 2 -6.77 10.02 -4.26
CA LEU A 2 -6.58 11.39 -4.72
C LEU A 2 -6.32 12.33 -3.53
N GLY A 3 -5.46 13.32 -3.74
CA GLY A 3 -5.19 14.37 -2.77
C GLY A 3 -4.07 15.29 -3.26
N PRO A 4 -3.99 16.55 -2.79
CA PRO A 4 -2.91 17.47 -3.12
C PRO A 4 -1.51 16.90 -2.81
N SER A 5 -0.46 17.53 -3.34
CA SER A 5 0.90 17.19 -2.93
C SER A 5 1.06 17.41 -1.42
N GLY A 6 1.83 16.53 -0.76
CA GLY A 6 2.01 16.59 0.70
C GLY A 6 0.84 16.04 1.54
N SER A 7 -0.28 15.62 0.93
CA SER A 7 -1.46 15.12 1.68
C SER A 7 -1.28 13.72 2.32
N GLY A 8 -0.08 13.16 2.34
CA GLY A 8 0.21 11.88 3.01
C GLY A 8 -0.18 10.60 2.26
N LYS A 9 -0.55 10.64 0.97
CA LYS A 9 -0.99 9.44 0.20
C LYS A 9 0.00 8.28 0.24
N THR A 10 1.29 8.57 0.06
CA THR A 10 2.36 7.55 0.05
C THR A 10 2.55 6.94 1.44
N VAL A 11 2.48 7.76 2.48
CA VAL A 11 2.53 7.32 3.89
C VAL A 11 1.33 6.42 4.21
N PHE A 12 0.13 6.85 3.82
CA PHE A 12 -1.10 6.08 4.01
C PHE A 12 -1.01 4.71 3.33
N LEU A 13 -0.57 4.67 2.07
CA LEU A 13 -0.40 3.43 1.31
C LEU A 13 0.56 2.45 2.00
N ALA A 14 1.74 2.92 2.41
CA ALA A 14 2.74 2.08 3.08
C ALA A 14 2.22 1.58 4.45
N SER A 15 1.53 2.43 5.19
CA SER A 15 0.95 2.10 6.50
C SER A 15 -0.20 1.11 6.39
N MET A 16 -1.10 1.30 5.42
CA MET A 16 -2.19 0.38 5.10
C MET A 16 -1.62 -1.00 4.76
N TYR A 17 -0.63 -1.04 3.86
CA TYR A 17 0.01 -2.31 3.53
C TYR A 17 0.65 -2.95 4.75
N LYS A 18 1.43 -2.21 5.55
CA LYS A 18 2.04 -2.78 6.75
C LYS A 18 1.01 -3.38 7.71
N LYS A 19 -0.05 -2.63 8.01
CA LYS A 19 -1.12 -3.07 8.93
C LYS A 19 -1.85 -4.31 8.44
N LEU A 20 -2.00 -4.47 7.12
CA LEU A 20 -2.77 -5.55 6.52
C LEU A 20 -1.92 -6.64 5.86
N SER A 21 -0.58 -6.52 5.84
CA SER A 21 0.31 -7.49 5.16
C SER A 21 0.47 -8.83 5.87
N THR A 22 0.06 -8.89 7.14
CA THR A 22 0.03 -10.10 7.94
C THR A 22 -1.40 -10.34 8.40
N GLN A 23 -1.76 -11.61 8.60
CA GLN A 23 -3.05 -11.95 9.17
C GLN A 23 -3.14 -11.33 10.57
N GLY A 24 -3.97 -10.29 10.68
CA GLY A 24 -4.31 -9.65 11.95
C GLY A 24 -5.62 -10.20 12.49
N GLU A 25 -6.32 -9.37 13.27
CA GLU A 25 -7.59 -9.72 13.91
C GLU A 25 -8.76 -9.96 12.92
N HIS A 26 -8.60 -9.60 11.65
CA HIS A 26 -9.71 -9.54 10.69
C HIS A 26 -9.82 -10.77 9.77
N GLY A 27 -9.04 -11.83 9.98
CA GLY A 27 -9.12 -13.08 9.19
C GLY A 27 -8.70 -12.93 7.71
N PHE A 28 -8.22 -11.75 7.30
CA PHE A 28 -7.70 -11.49 5.98
C PHE A 28 -6.37 -10.74 6.04
N PHE A 29 -5.64 -10.78 4.93
CA PHE A 29 -4.42 -10.00 4.71
C PHE A 29 -4.30 -9.57 3.25
N LEU A 30 -3.50 -8.54 3.00
CA LEU A 30 -3.19 -8.01 1.69
C LEU A 30 -1.84 -8.52 1.21
N GLU A 31 -1.87 -9.13 0.04
CA GLU A 31 -0.69 -9.41 -0.77
C GLU A 31 -0.57 -8.33 -1.85
N VAL A 32 0.66 -7.93 -2.18
CA VAL A 32 0.94 -7.00 -3.28
C VAL A 32 1.69 -7.72 -4.39
N ASP A 33 1.34 -7.44 -5.63
CA ASP A 33 1.95 -8.11 -6.78
C ASP A 33 3.43 -7.71 -6.94
N GLY A 34 4.31 -8.71 -6.83
CA GLY A 34 5.74 -8.57 -7.09
C GLY A 34 6.60 -8.24 -5.87
N ALA A 35 7.74 -8.92 -5.76
CA ALA A 35 8.67 -8.77 -4.64
C ALA A 35 9.22 -7.34 -4.50
N GLU A 36 9.48 -6.65 -5.63
CA GLU A 36 9.97 -5.27 -5.64
C GLU A 36 8.95 -4.27 -5.08
N LYS A 37 7.67 -4.43 -5.41
CA LYS A 37 6.60 -3.57 -4.87
C LYS A 37 6.46 -3.78 -3.35
N ARG A 38 6.47 -5.03 -2.90
CA ARG A 38 6.50 -5.36 -1.46
C ARG A 38 7.69 -4.74 -0.75
N LYS A 39 8.90 -4.89 -1.29
CA LYS A 39 10.12 -4.32 -0.73
C LYS A 39 10.02 -2.79 -0.66
N ARG A 40 9.51 -2.14 -1.70
CA ARG A 40 9.31 -0.69 -1.74
C ARG A 40 8.36 -0.21 -0.65
N LEU A 41 7.21 -0.86 -0.46
CA LEU A 41 6.25 -0.48 0.60
C LEU A 41 6.85 -0.66 2.00
N ASN A 42 7.55 -1.77 2.23
CA ASN A 42 8.23 -2.01 3.49
C ASN A 42 9.33 -0.98 3.76
N ASN A 43 10.12 -0.62 2.75
CA ASN A 43 11.16 0.40 2.88
C ASN A 43 10.57 1.77 3.21
N ILE A 44 9.47 2.17 2.56
CA ILE A 44 8.78 3.44 2.87
C ILE A 44 8.29 3.41 4.32
N TYR A 45 7.67 2.32 4.76
CA TYR A 45 7.22 2.19 6.15
C TYR A 45 8.38 2.29 7.15
N THR A 46 9.48 1.56 6.90
CA THR A 46 10.68 1.61 7.76
C THR A 46 11.27 3.02 7.81
N GLN A 47 11.35 3.71 6.67
CA GLN A 47 11.84 5.09 6.60
C GLN A 47 11.02 6.03 7.51
N ILE A 48 9.70 5.83 7.57
CA ILE A 48 8.80 6.65 8.41
C ILE A 48 8.91 6.24 9.89
N ALA A 49 8.79 4.93 10.17
CA ALA A 49 8.62 4.42 11.52
C ALA A 49 9.93 4.27 12.31
N VAL A 50 11.07 4.15 11.63
CA VAL A 50 12.39 3.92 12.25
C VAL A 50 13.30 5.11 12.01
N ASP A 51 13.41 5.59 10.77
CA ASP A 51 14.32 6.69 10.43
C ASP A 51 13.71 8.07 10.69
N GLU A 52 12.43 8.14 11.05
CA GLU A 52 11.63 9.37 11.22
C GLU A 52 11.71 10.31 10.01
N LYS A 53 11.93 9.74 8.82
CA LYS A 53 12.10 10.47 7.56
C LYS A 53 10.84 10.36 6.71
N TRP A 54 10.25 11.51 6.42
CA TRP A 54 9.12 11.58 5.50
C TRP A 54 9.56 11.31 4.06
N PRO A 55 8.86 10.43 3.32
CA PRO A 55 9.14 10.22 1.90
C PRO A 55 8.85 11.49 1.11
N LYS A 56 9.56 11.68 0.00
CA LYS A 56 9.25 12.77 -0.93
C LYS A 56 7.82 12.63 -1.43
N GLY A 57 7.11 13.75 -1.56
CA GLY A 57 5.78 13.74 -2.14
C GLY A 57 5.81 13.30 -3.61
N THR A 58 4.78 12.56 -4.03
CA THR A 58 4.59 12.12 -5.42
C THR A 58 4.62 13.33 -6.36
N THR A 59 5.56 13.32 -7.30
CA THR A 59 5.75 14.40 -8.27
C THR A 59 4.71 14.33 -9.39
N TYR A 60 4.58 15.43 -10.15
CA TYR A 60 3.60 15.53 -11.22
C TYR A 60 3.78 14.47 -12.32
N SER A 61 5.00 14.01 -12.61
CA SER A 61 5.25 12.99 -13.63
C SER A 61 4.97 11.57 -13.14
N GLU A 62 5.05 11.32 -11.83
CA GLU A 62 4.92 9.99 -11.24
C GLU A 62 3.47 9.49 -11.19
N ILE A 63 3.25 8.29 -11.72
CA ILE A 63 2.04 7.48 -11.52
C ILE A 63 2.53 6.11 -11.06
N SER A 64 2.14 5.70 -9.86
CA SER A 64 2.42 4.36 -9.36
C SER A 64 1.12 3.57 -9.22
N GLU A 65 1.09 2.40 -9.84
CA GLU A 65 -0.02 1.45 -9.72
C GLU A 65 0.39 0.26 -8.85
N TRP A 66 -0.46 -0.08 -7.89
CA TRP A 66 -0.26 -1.15 -6.94
C TRP A 66 -1.44 -2.10 -6.99
N THR A 67 -1.21 -3.35 -7.41
CA THR A 67 -2.23 -4.39 -7.40
C THR A 67 -2.15 -5.14 -6.09
N PHE A 68 -3.25 -5.12 -5.34
CA PHE A 68 -3.38 -5.86 -4.11
C PHE A 68 -4.36 -7.01 -4.29
N THR A 69 -4.02 -8.16 -3.73
CA THR A 69 -4.91 -9.31 -3.59
C THR A 69 -5.29 -9.45 -2.12
N CYS A 70 -6.58 -9.40 -1.82
CA CYS A 70 -7.10 -9.74 -0.50
C CYS A 70 -7.16 -11.26 -0.37
N ARG A 71 -6.39 -11.79 0.57
CA ARG A 71 -6.33 -13.20 0.93
C ARG A 71 -7.11 -13.42 2.21
N VAL A 72 -8.01 -14.38 2.22
CA VAL A 72 -8.77 -14.77 3.41
C VAL A 72 -8.24 -16.12 3.89
N GLN A 73 -8.02 -16.20 5.21
CA GLN A 73 -7.66 -17.43 5.89
C GLN A 73 -8.70 -17.72 6.95
N THR A 74 -9.41 -18.84 6.77
CA THR A 74 -10.37 -19.35 7.76
C THR A 74 -9.73 -20.53 8.50
N GLU A 75 -10.24 -20.87 9.67
CA GLU A 75 -9.68 -21.95 10.50
C GLU A 75 -9.63 -23.31 9.76
N ASN A 76 -10.57 -23.55 8.85
CA ASN A 76 -10.80 -24.87 8.26
C ASN A 76 -10.63 -24.93 6.73
N LEU A 77 -10.29 -23.81 6.07
CA LEU A 77 -10.11 -23.77 4.62
C LEU A 77 -8.71 -23.26 4.25
N PRO A 78 -8.15 -23.74 3.11
CA PRO A 78 -6.97 -23.15 2.53
C PRO A 78 -7.13 -21.65 2.28
N ILE A 79 -6.01 -20.92 2.31
CA ILE A 79 -5.99 -19.50 1.97
C ILE A 79 -6.52 -19.32 0.55
N TYR A 80 -7.54 -18.49 0.38
CA TYR A 80 -8.13 -18.19 -0.92
C TYR A 80 -8.15 -16.69 -1.19
N SER A 81 -8.20 -16.33 -2.48
CA SER A 81 -8.28 -14.95 -2.93
C SER A 81 -9.73 -14.49 -2.93
N ALA A 82 -10.07 -13.51 -2.09
CA ALA A 82 -11.43 -12.98 -1.99
C ALA A 82 -11.70 -11.86 -3.00
N CYS A 83 -10.73 -10.97 -3.21
CA CYS A 83 -10.83 -9.90 -4.21
C CYS A 83 -9.44 -9.40 -4.64
N LYS A 84 -9.42 -8.62 -5.72
CA LYS A 84 -8.26 -7.85 -6.17
C LYS A 84 -8.66 -6.41 -6.42
N PHE A 85 -7.77 -5.49 -6.13
CA PHE A 85 -7.98 -4.08 -6.44
C PHE A 85 -6.67 -3.41 -6.83
N ALA A 86 -6.77 -2.41 -7.71
CA ALA A 86 -5.68 -1.53 -8.07
C ALA A 86 -5.73 -0.25 -7.23
N TYR A 87 -4.59 0.14 -6.67
CA TYR A 87 -4.39 1.41 -6.00
C TYR A 87 -3.50 2.29 -6.88
N LEU A 88 -4.05 3.41 -7.34
CA LEU A 88 -3.31 4.43 -8.09
C LEU A 88 -2.84 5.53 -7.14
N ASP A 89 -1.54 5.77 -7.10
CA ASP A 89 -0.91 6.91 -6.43
C ASP A 89 -0.33 7.87 -7.46
N TYR A 90 -0.88 9.08 -7.54
CA TYR A 90 -0.48 10.12 -8.48
C TYR A 90 -0.65 11.51 -7.84
N ALA A 91 0.06 12.52 -8.37
CA ALA A 91 -0.08 13.89 -7.90
C ALA A 91 -1.48 14.44 -8.18
N GLY A 92 -2.22 14.86 -7.15
CA GLY A 92 -3.59 15.37 -7.29
C GLY A 92 -3.70 16.64 -8.14
N GLY A 93 -2.62 17.43 -8.24
CA GLY A 93 -2.56 18.59 -9.15
C GLY A 93 -2.64 18.22 -10.64
N ARG A 94 -2.74 16.95 -11.01
CA ARG A 94 -3.05 16.52 -12.39
C ARG A 94 -4.52 16.72 -12.78
N LEU A 95 -5.41 16.92 -11.82
CA LEU A 95 -6.86 17.07 -12.07
C LEU A 95 -7.34 18.53 -12.03
N THR A 96 -6.41 19.48 -11.87
CA THR A 96 -6.67 20.92 -11.73
C THR A 96 -5.67 21.69 -12.57
#